data_AF-A0A7S1NCK3-F1
#
_entry.id   AF-A0A7S1NCK3-F1
#
_cell.length_a   1.000
_cell.length_b   1.000
_cell.length_c   1.000
_cell.angle_alpha   90.00
_cell.angle_beta   90.00
_cell.angle_gamma   90.00
#
_symmetry.space_group_name_H-M   'P 1'
#
loop_
_entity.id
_entity.type
_entity.pdbx_description
1 polymer ?
#
loop_
_entity_poly.entity_id
_entity_poly.type
_entity_poly.pdbx_seq_one_letter_code
_entity_poly.pdbx_strand_id
1 'polypeptide(L)'
;RKRPDMQLPDGIDAGDLVLFNRQCLKMSPFGAAVCFSAKLYCASKWDHVGIVVRDPDGSLHILDAGFGGVRKYPLLERLRRSKSDDICFRRLAVPRTNEMRQQLIDFTTEVVQAPYKKDTLEFLRILKTPNKAEAE
;
A
#
# COMPACT_ATOMS: atom_id res chain seq x y z
N ARG A 1 7.24 -5.80 -16.79
CA ARG A 1 7.69 -4.51 -17.40
C ARG A 1 8.22 -3.62 -16.28
N LYS A 2 9.51 -3.27 -16.29
CA LYS A 2 10.01 -2.11 -15.52
C LYS A 2 9.52 -0.86 -16.26
N ARG A 3 9.02 0.16 -15.55
CA ARG A 3 8.66 1.46 -16.14
C ARG A 3 9.86 2.41 -16.00
N PRO A 4 10.70 2.58 -17.05
CA PRO A 4 11.94 3.36 -16.96
C PRO A 4 11.69 4.86 -16.73
N ASP A 5 10.51 5.35 -17.13
CA ASP A 5 10.05 6.74 -17.15
C ASP A 5 9.25 7.16 -15.89
N MET A 6 9.19 6.31 -14.86
CA MET A 6 8.46 6.65 -13.64
C MET A 6 9.08 7.88 -12.96
N GLN A 7 8.29 8.95 -12.85
CA GLN A 7 8.62 10.15 -12.08
C GLN A 7 7.67 10.26 -10.89
N LEU A 8 8.15 10.86 -9.80
CA LEU A 8 7.30 11.16 -8.65
C LEU A 8 6.54 12.46 -8.90
N PRO A 9 5.29 12.56 -8.46
CA PRO A 9 4.56 13.82 -8.52
C PRO A 9 5.24 14.85 -7.60
N ASP A 10 5.22 16.12 -8.02
CA ASP A 10 5.78 17.22 -7.23
C ASP A 10 5.14 17.29 -5.84
N GLY A 11 5.91 17.70 -4.83
CA GLY A 11 5.38 17.92 -3.48
C GLY A 11 4.88 16.65 -2.76
N ILE A 12 5.22 15.46 -3.25
CA ILE A 12 5.01 14.21 -2.50
C ILE A 12 5.82 14.23 -1.20
N ASP A 13 5.18 13.84 -0.09
CA ASP A 13 5.81 13.91 1.21
C ASP A 13 5.29 12.82 2.18
N ALA A 14 5.89 12.75 3.35
CA ALA A 14 5.50 11.86 4.43
C ALA A 14 3.99 11.91 4.71
N GLY A 15 3.37 10.74 4.87
CA GLY A 15 1.95 10.60 5.11
C GLY A 15 1.08 10.48 3.85
N ASP A 16 1.63 10.75 2.67
CA ASP A 16 0.91 10.52 1.41
C ASP A 16 0.68 9.02 1.18
N LEU A 17 -0.44 8.68 0.53
CA LEU A 17 -0.77 7.30 0.21
C LEU A 17 -0.47 6.99 -1.26
N VAL A 18 0.03 5.79 -1.49
CA VAL A 18 0.24 5.22 -2.82
C VAL A 18 -0.67 4.02 -2.97
N LEU A 19 -1.63 4.13 -3.88
CA LEU A 19 -2.58 3.08 -4.23
C LEU A 19 -2.10 2.35 -5.49
N PHE A 20 -2.22 1.03 -5.49
CA PHE A 20 -1.83 0.18 -6.61
C PHE A 20 -3.01 -0.62 -7.12
N ASN A 21 -3.15 -0.66 -8.44
CA ASN A 21 -4.01 -1.60 -9.15
C ASN A 21 -3.11 -2.66 -9.78
N ARG A 22 -2.87 -3.76 -9.05
CA ARG A 22 -2.04 -4.87 -9.50
C ARG A 22 -2.82 -5.80 -10.42
N GLN A 23 -2.08 -6.47 -11.30
CA GLN A 23 -2.63 -7.52 -12.15
C GLN A 23 -2.76 -8.82 -11.37
N CYS A 24 -3.96 -9.12 -10.88
CA CYS A 24 -4.22 -10.31 -10.06
C CYS A 24 -3.76 -11.60 -10.76
N LEU A 25 -3.96 -11.71 -12.08
CA LEU A 25 -3.56 -12.89 -12.88
C LEU A 25 -2.04 -13.07 -13.07
N LYS A 26 -1.23 -12.05 -12.75
CA LYS A 26 0.26 -12.12 -12.84
C LYS A 26 0.91 -12.43 -11.49
N MET A 27 0.10 -12.82 -10.50
CA MET A 27 0.53 -13.18 -9.14
C MET A 27 0.45 -14.70 -8.96
N SER A 28 0.95 -15.22 -7.84
CA SER A 28 0.69 -16.61 -7.46
C SER A 28 -0.82 -16.84 -7.25
N PRO A 29 -1.34 -18.09 -7.32
CA PRO A 29 -2.77 -18.36 -7.14
C PRO A 29 -3.36 -17.76 -5.86
N PHE A 30 -2.62 -17.87 -4.74
CA PHE A 30 -3.03 -17.26 -3.48
C PHE A 30 -3.02 -15.72 -3.54
N GLY A 31 -2.00 -15.12 -4.14
CA GLY A 31 -1.94 -13.66 -4.33
C GLY A 31 -3.04 -13.15 -5.25
N ALA A 32 -3.39 -13.92 -6.29
CA ALA A 32 -4.49 -13.62 -7.20
C ALA A 32 -5.83 -13.63 -6.48
N ALA A 33 -6.09 -14.66 -5.64
CA ALA A 33 -7.29 -14.73 -4.82
C ALA A 33 -7.43 -13.50 -3.92
N VAL A 34 -6.37 -13.14 -3.17
CA VAL A 34 -6.39 -11.97 -2.29
C VAL A 34 -6.65 -10.68 -3.07
N CYS A 35 -6.00 -10.52 -4.22
CA CYS A 35 -6.17 -9.36 -5.10
C CYS A 35 -7.61 -9.24 -5.62
N PHE A 36 -8.20 -10.34 -6.11
CA PHE A 36 -9.60 -10.35 -6.57
C PHE A 36 -10.58 -10.08 -5.43
N SER A 37 -10.38 -10.70 -4.27
CA SER A 37 -11.18 -10.48 -3.07
C SER A 37 -11.20 -9.02 -2.66
N ALA A 38 -10.03 -8.37 -2.59
CA ALA A 38 -9.93 -6.97 -2.21
C ALA A 38 -10.71 -6.06 -3.19
N LYS A 39 -10.59 -6.30 -4.50
CA LYS A 39 -11.28 -5.50 -5.51
C LYS A 39 -12.80 -5.69 -5.51
N LEU A 40 -13.24 -6.94 -5.36
CA LEU A 40 -14.67 -7.28 -5.31
C LEU A 40 -15.33 -6.77 -4.03
N TYR A 41 -14.71 -7.03 -2.87
CA TYR A 41 -15.26 -6.67 -1.58
C TYR A 41 -15.36 -5.15 -1.40
N CYS A 42 -14.34 -4.41 -1.83
CA CYS A 42 -14.32 -2.96 -1.71
C CYS A 42 -14.95 -2.22 -2.90
N ALA A 43 -15.55 -2.95 -3.87
CA ALA A 43 -16.06 -2.39 -5.13
C ALA A 43 -15.08 -1.38 -5.78
N SER A 44 -13.80 -1.70 -5.76
CA SER A 44 -12.71 -0.77 -6.10
C SER A 44 -11.65 -1.45 -6.95
N LYS A 45 -11.00 -0.70 -7.85
CA LYS A 45 -9.89 -1.23 -8.65
C LYS A 45 -8.57 -1.36 -7.86
N TRP A 46 -8.48 -0.73 -6.70
CA TRP A 46 -7.27 -0.68 -5.87
C TRP A 46 -7.22 -1.88 -4.93
N ASP A 47 -6.10 -2.62 -4.93
CA ASP A 47 -5.95 -3.85 -4.13
C ASP A 47 -4.74 -3.84 -3.19
N HIS A 48 -3.95 -2.76 -3.21
CA HIS A 48 -2.80 -2.59 -2.35
C HIS A 48 -2.54 -1.11 -2.09
N VAL A 49 -2.07 -0.81 -0.88
CA VAL A 49 -1.73 0.54 -0.43
C VAL A 49 -0.40 0.52 0.29
N GLY A 50 0.34 1.63 0.20
CA GLY A 50 1.42 1.93 1.10
C GLY A 50 1.42 3.41 1.46
N ILE A 51 2.12 3.75 2.53
CA ILE A 51 2.28 5.13 3.01
C ILE A 51 3.69 5.61 2.70
N VAL A 52 3.81 6.85 2.24
CA VAL A 52 5.09 7.50 1.97
C VAL A 52 5.71 7.90 3.31
N VAL A 53 6.98 7.57 3.47
CA VAL A 53 7.80 7.94 4.64
C VAL A 53 8.99 8.74 4.13
N ARG A 54 9.31 9.84 4.79
CA ARG A 54 10.51 10.63 4.51
C ARG A 54 11.49 10.42 5.65
N ASP A 55 12.69 9.95 5.33
CA ASP A 55 13.75 9.79 6.31
C ASP A 55 14.44 11.14 6.63
N PRO A 56 15.21 11.22 7.73
CA PRO A 56 15.92 12.44 8.10
C PRO A 56 16.90 12.95 7.04
N ASP A 57 17.42 12.07 6.18
CA ASP A 57 18.27 12.42 5.04
C ASP A 57 17.48 12.99 3.83
N GLY A 58 16.16 13.11 3.97
CA GLY A 58 15.25 13.61 2.95
C GLY A 58 14.81 12.56 1.92
N SER A 59 15.32 11.33 1.99
CA SER A 59 14.98 10.26 1.06
C SER A 59 13.55 9.75 1.25
N LEU A 60 12.89 9.44 0.13
CA LEU A 60 11.50 8.99 0.11
C LEU A 60 11.40 7.48 0.02
N HIS A 61 10.65 6.93 0.95
CA HIS A 61 10.37 5.52 1.08
C HIS A 61 8.87 5.27 1.04
N ILE A 62 8.50 4.02 0.82
CA ILE A 62 7.15 3.52 1.01
C ILE A 62 7.18 2.40 2.01
N LEU A 63 6.30 2.48 3.00
CA LEU A 63 6.00 1.43 3.94
C LEU A 63 4.74 0.72 3.46
N ASP A 64 4.85 -0.57 3.15
CA ASP A 64 3.72 -1.40 2.75
C ASP A 64 3.73 -2.77 3.40
N ALA A 65 2.53 -3.37 3.54
CA ALA A 65 2.35 -4.69 4.13
C ALA A 65 2.11 -5.71 3.02
N GLY A 66 3.03 -6.67 2.87
CA GLY A 66 2.89 -7.79 1.95
C GLY A 66 2.93 -9.12 2.67
N PHE A 67 2.78 -10.24 1.94
CA PHE A 67 2.83 -11.59 2.53
C PHE A 67 4.12 -11.91 3.30
N GLY A 68 5.21 -11.19 3.00
CA GLY A 68 6.49 -11.27 3.70
C GLY A 68 6.66 -10.29 4.86
N GLY A 69 5.56 -9.72 5.38
CA GLY A 69 5.55 -8.73 6.46
C GLY A 69 5.46 -7.29 5.98
N VAL A 70 5.46 -6.37 6.94
CA VAL A 70 5.59 -4.93 6.69
C VAL A 70 7.03 -4.62 6.29
N ARG A 71 7.20 -3.93 5.16
CA ARG A 71 8.53 -3.60 4.63
C ARG A 71 8.59 -2.17 4.17
N LYS A 72 9.79 -1.61 4.30
CA LYS A 72 10.16 -0.29 3.81
C LYS A 72 11.03 -0.46 2.56
N TYR A 73 10.72 0.30 1.51
CA TYR A 73 11.48 0.30 0.26
C TYR A 73 11.69 1.73 -0.23
N PRO A 74 12.77 2.00 -0.98
CA PRO A 74 12.87 3.25 -1.73
C PRO A 74 11.63 3.40 -2.62
N LEU A 75 10.95 4.54 -2.50
CA LEU A 75 9.63 4.74 -3.11
C LEU A 75 9.67 4.45 -4.62
N LEU A 76 10.61 5.09 -5.32
CA LEU A 76 10.75 4.97 -6.76
C LEU A 76 11.06 3.54 -7.22
N GLU A 77 11.89 2.81 -6.46
CA GLU A 77 12.19 1.42 -6.76
C GLU A 77 10.94 0.54 -6.64
N ARG A 78 10.19 0.72 -5.56
CA ARG A 78 8.95 -0.04 -5.30
C ARG A 78 7.88 0.23 -6.34
N LEU A 79 7.76 1.47 -6.83
CA LEU A 79 6.88 1.84 -7.95
C LEU A 79 7.27 1.10 -9.24
N ARG A 80 8.56 1.11 -9.59
CA ARG A 80 9.08 0.42 -10.80
C ARG A 80 8.90 -1.10 -10.75
N ARG A 81 8.96 -1.71 -9.56
CA ARG A 81 8.84 -3.16 -9.36
C ARG A 81 7.39 -3.62 -9.11
N SER A 82 6.44 -2.70 -8.97
CA SER A 82 5.05 -2.98 -8.57
C SER A 82 4.28 -3.92 -9.51
N LYS A 83 4.65 -3.96 -10.80
CA LYS A 83 3.89 -4.64 -11.88
C LYS A 83 2.42 -4.19 -11.97
N SER A 84 2.07 -3.05 -11.37
CA SER A 84 0.73 -2.48 -11.39
C SER A 84 0.39 -1.92 -12.77
N ASP A 85 -0.88 -2.01 -13.15
CA ASP A 85 -1.42 -1.35 -14.35
C ASP A 85 -1.62 0.13 -14.11
N ASP A 86 -2.05 0.48 -12.90
CA ASP A 86 -2.32 1.85 -12.49
C ASP A 86 -1.77 2.09 -11.07
N ILE A 87 -1.30 3.31 -10.85
CA ILE A 87 -0.75 3.77 -9.57
C ILE A 87 -1.32 5.16 -9.33
N CYS A 88 -1.90 5.36 -8.16
CA CYS A 88 -2.48 6.64 -7.77
C CYS A 88 -1.85 7.14 -6.49
N PHE A 89 -1.54 8.45 -6.46
CA PHE A 89 -1.08 9.14 -5.27
C PHE A 89 -2.25 9.90 -4.64
N ARG A 90 -2.34 9.83 -3.31
CA ARG A 90 -3.30 10.61 -2.52
C ARG A 90 -2.52 11.42 -1.49
N ARG A 91 -2.57 12.75 -1.63
CA ARG A 91 -1.86 13.65 -0.73
C ARG A 91 -2.62 13.82 0.57
N LEU A 92 -1.89 13.81 1.68
CA LEU A 92 -2.44 14.21 2.96
C LEU A 92 -2.64 15.73 2.96
N ALA A 93 -3.90 16.17 3.03
CA ALA A 93 -4.29 17.57 2.93
C ALA A 93 -4.24 18.31 4.28
N VAL A 94 -3.13 18.18 5.00
CA VAL A 94 -2.90 18.88 6.27
C VAL A 94 -1.48 19.46 6.33
N PRO A 95 -1.25 20.54 7.10
CA PRO A 95 0.10 21.00 7.39
C PRO A 95 0.90 19.87 8.05
N ARG A 96 1.98 19.44 7.41
CA ARG A 96 2.87 18.41 7.94
C ARG A 96 3.87 19.07 8.87
N THR A 97 3.71 18.87 10.17
CA THR A 97 4.67 19.35 11.17
C THR A 97 5.86 18.40 11.30
N ASN A 98 6.92 18.81 11.99
CA ASN A 98 8.07 17.94 12.22
C ASN A 98 7.72 16.80 13.17
N GLU A 99 6.84 17.05 14.13
CA GLU A 99 6.34 16.06 15.09
C GLU A 99 5.58 14.95 14.37
N MET A 100 4.69 15.29 13.42
CA MET A 100 3.97 14.29 12.63
C MET A 100 4.93 13.41 11.79
N ARG A 101 5.98 14.03 11.22
CA ARG A 101 6.99 13.28 10.46
C ARG A 101 7.77 12.34 11.37
N GLN A 102 8.15 12.82 12.55
CA GLN A 102 8.86 12.00 13.53
C GLN A 102 8.01 10.83 14.02
N GLN A 103 6.73 11.07 14.35
CA GLN A 103 5.80 10.01 14.73
C GLN A 103 5.67 8.93 13.64
N LEU A 104 5.66 9.32 12.36
CA LEU A 104 5.63 8.36 11.26
C LEU A 104 6.94 7.57 11.15
N ILE A 105 8.09 8.19 11.39
CA ILE A 105 9.40 7.52 11.44
C ILE A 105 9.45 6.51 12.59
N ASP A 106 9.00 6.92 13.77
CA ASP A 106 8.97 6.08 14.97
C ASP A 106 8.06 4.88 14.75
N PHE A 107 6.85 5.12 14.24
CA PHE A 107 5.92 4.07 13.84
C PHE A 107 6.54 3.13 12.81
N THR A 108 7.19 3.67 11.78
CA THR A 108 7.86 2.86 10.75
C THR A 108 8.93 1.96 11.34
N THR A 109 9.69 2.47 12.31
CA THR A 109 10.75 1.72 13.02
C THR A 109 10.14 0.61 13.88
N GLU A 110 9.00 0.87 14.52
CA GLU A 110 8.28 -0.11 15.33
C GLU A 110 7.70 -1.25 14.49
N VAL A 111 7.06 -0.94 13.35
CA VAL A 111 6.29 -1.93 12.60
C VAL A 111 7.05 -2.64 11.49
N VAL A 112 8.24 -2.16 11.11
CA VAL A 112 9.01 -2.82 10.05
C VAL A 112 9.35 -4.25 10.45
N GLN A 113 9.22 -5.19 9.51
CA GLN A 113 9.33 -6.65 9.74
C GLN A 113 8.22 -7.26 10.58
N ALA A 114 7.22 -6.49 11.05
CA ALA A 114 6.05 -7.07 11.67
C ALA A 114 5.41 -8.09 10.71
N PRO A 115 5.07 -9.30 11.19
CA PRO A 115 4.52 -10.33 10.34
C PRO A 115 3.17 -9.86 9.80
N TYR A 116 2.92 -10.16 8.52
CA TYR A 116 1.58 -9.99 7.97
C TYR A 116 0.64 -10.88 8.78
N LYS A 117 -0.52 -10.36 9.20
CA LYS A 117 -1.55 -11.18 9.84
C LYS A 117 -2.03 -12.21 8.82
N LYS A 118 -1.43 -13.40 8.87
CA LYS A 118 -1.77 -14.56 8.03
C LYS A 118 -2.93 -15.32 8.65
N ASP A 119 -3.93 -14.62 9.16
CA ASP A 119 -5.12 -15.31 9.62
C ASP A 119 -5.96 -15.68 8.38
N THR A 120 -5.65 -16.84 7.81
CA THR A 120 -6.39 -17.43 6.69
C THR A 120 -7.87 -17.64 7.05
N LEU A 121 -8.18 -17.78 8.34
CA LEU A 121 -9.55 -17.89 8.84
C LEU A 121 -10.28 -16.55 8.77
N GLU A 122 -9.62 -15.43 9.11
CA GLU A 122 -10.19 -14.09 8.86
C GLU A 122 -10.38 -13.82 7.37
N PHE A 123 -9.43 -14.22 6.53
CA PHE A 123 -9.57 -14.02 5.09
C PHE A 123 -10.77 -14.78 4.51
N LEU A 124 -11.00 -16.01 4.97
CA LEU A 124 -12.20 -16.79 4.65
C LEU A 124 -13.48 -16.19 5.24
N ARG A 125 -13.42 -15.53 6.40
CA ARG A 125 -14.56 -14.81 6.98
C ARG A 125 -14.92 -13.58 6.14
N ILE A 126 -13.95 -12.75 5.76
CA ILE A 126 -14.16 -11.58 4.89
C ILE A 126 -14.80 -12.00 3.56
N LEU A 127 -14.35 -13.12 2.98
CA LEU A 127 -14.95 -13.70 1.77
C LEU A 127 -16.38 -14.24 1.95
N LYS A 128 -16.77 -14.62 3.18
CA LYS A 128 -18.07 -15.23 3.49
C LYS A 128 -19.10 -14.24 4.04
N THR A 129 -18.70 -13.03 4.40
CA THR A 129 -19.64 -12.03 4.89
C THR A 129 -20.30 -11.32 3.69
N PRO A 130 -21.59 -11.54 3.42
CA PRO A 130 -22.30 -10.78 2.40
C PRO A 130 -22.38 -9.31 2.82
N ASN A 131 -22.26 -8.43 1.83
CA ASN A 131 -22.33 -7.00 2.00
C ASN A 131 -23.74 -6.61 2.48
N LYS A 132 -23.89 -6.11 3.70
CA LYS A 132 -24.99 -5.19 3.99
C LYS A 132 -24.60 -3.87 3.32
N ALA A 133 -24.80 -3.81 2.00
CA ALA A 133 -24.91 -2.53 1.34
C ALA A 133 -26.14 -1.85 1.99
N GLU A 134 -25.87 -0.78 2.72
CA GLU A 134 -26.89 0.05 3.35
C GLU A 134 -27.87 0.50 2.26
N ALA A 135 -29.11 0.05 2.41
CA ALA A 135 -30.24 0.68 1.80
C ALA A 135 -30.55 1.92 2.64
N GLU A 136 -30.13 3.09 2.16
CA GLU A 136 -30.76 4.39 2.45
C GLU A 136 -30.84 5.20 1.15
#